data_AF-A0A970TUY1-F1
#
_entry.id   AF-A0A970TUY1-F1
#
_cell.length_a   1.000
_cell.length_b   1.000
_cell.length_c   1.000
_cell.angle_alpha   90.00
_cell.angle_beta   90.00
_cell.angle_gamma   90.00
#
_symmetry.space_group_name_H-M   'P 1'
#
loop_
_entity.id
_entity.type
_entity.pdbx_description
1 polymer ?
#
loop_
_entity_poly.entity_id
_entity_poly.type
_entity_poly.pdbx_seq_one_letter_code
_entity_poly.pdbx_strand_id
1 'polypeptide(L)'
;MRWLLATVLCLLVIMAIVIVVLVLDNRGDDKARRAEAAATATTTGATSPYDLTELPVGADRDVVDDAAFVSIFTPDDSGRLTSYGISSGLPTAKRLIEAVKKADKVDPDDAATALGGRAAESTITFVLPNRETITFALYLDQGMIARGVEVWKPGSDFVALVGTAISGPE
;
A
#
# COMPACT_ATOMS: atom_id res chain seq x y z
N MET A 1 -6.39 -52.47 17.36
CA MET A 1 -6.41 -51.03 17.70
C MET A 1 -5.11 -50.30 17.40
N ARG A 2 -3.92 -50.78 17.83
CA ARG A 2 -2.62 -50.13 17.56
C ARG A 2 -2.29 -49.95 16.06
N TRP A 3 -2.61 -50.94 15.23
CA TRP A 3 -2.39 -50.87 13.77
C TRP A 3 -3.35 -49.91 13.04
N LEU A 4 -4.55 -49.71 13.61
CA LEU A 4 -5.58 -48.81 13.06
C LEU A 4 -5.25 -47.34 13.36
N LEU A 5 -4.64 -47.08 14.52
CA LEU A 5 -4.11 -45.75 14.87
C LEU A 5 -2.92 -45.36 14.01
N ALA A 6 -2.02 -46.32 13.70
CA ALA A 6 -0.87 -46.07 12.85
C ALA A 6 -1.27 -45.72 11.41
N THR A 7 -2.27 -46.39 10.84
CA THR A 7 -2.77 -46.09 9.48
C THR A 7 -3.50 -44.76 9.41
N VAL A 8 -4.30 -44.40 10.41
CA VAL A 8 -4.97 -43.08 10.47
C VAL A 8 -3.97 -41.94 10.58
N LEU A 9 -2.93 -42.09 11.42
CA LEU A 9 -1.87 -41.09 11.54
C LEU A 9 -1.13 -40.89 10.21
N CYS A 10 -0.84 -41.99 9.51
CA CYS A 10 -0.16 -41.95 8.22
C CYS A 10 -1.00 -41.20 7.17
N LEU A 11 -2.31 -41.45 7.13
CA LEU A 11 -3.24 -40.74 6.24
C LEU A 11 -3.31 -39.23 6.53
N LEU A 12 -3.32 -38.83 7.81
CA LEU A 12 -3.33 -37.41 8.18
C LEU A 12 -2.04 -36.69 7.76
N VAL A 13 -0.89 -37.35 7.87
CA VAL A 13 0.39 -36.79 7.42
C VAL A 13 0.41 -36.64 5.90
N ILE A 14 -0.07 -37.64 5.16
CA ILE A 14 -0.17 -37.55 3.69
C ILE A 14 -1.12 -36.40 3.29
N MET A 15 -2.27 -36.27 3.95
CA MET A 15 -3.21 -35.19 3.67
C MET A 15 -2.62 -33.81 3.95
N ALA A 16 -1.89 -33.65 5.06
CA ALA A 16 -1.20 -32.40 5.39
C ALA A 16 -0.13 -32.03 4.34
N ILE A 17 0.62 -33.02 3.84
CA ILE A 17 1.62 -32.81 2.78
C ILE A 17 0.92 -32.38 1.48
N VAL A 18 -0.18 -33.02 1.10
CA VAL A 18 -0.96 -32.65 -0.11
C VAL A 18 -1.49 -31.22 0.00
N ILE A 19 -2.00 -30.82 1.17
CA ILE A 19 -2.47 -29.44 1.39
C ILE A 19 -1.32 -28.44 1.26
N VAL A 20 -0.15 -28.73 1.85
CA VAL A 20 1.03 -27.85 1.74
C VAL A 20 1.50 -27.73 0.30
N VAL A 21 1.54 -28.83 -0.45
CA VAL A 21 1.88 -28.82 -1.88
C VAL A 21 0.89 -27.98 -2.68
N LEU A 22 -0.43 -28.16 -2.47
CA LEU A 22 -1.46 -27.37 -3.15
C LEU A 22 -1.39 -25.86 -2.80
N VAL A 23 -1.09 -25.51 -1.55
CA VAL A 23 -0.92 -24.11 -1.13
C VAL A 23 0.35 -23.48 -1.72
N LEU A 24 1.42 -24.25 -1.87
CA LEU A 24 2.66 -23.78 -2.47
C LEU A 24 2.54 -23.64 -4.00
N ASP A 25 1.80 -24.54 -4.66
CA ASP A 25 1.53 -24.52 -6.11
C ASP A 25 0.71 -23.28 -6.51
N ASN A 26 -0.35 -22.97 -5.74
CA ASN A 26 -1.15 -21.76 -5.96
C ASN A 26 -0.37 -20.44 -5.80
N ARG A 27 0.72 -20.42 -5.02
CA ARG A 27 1.59 -19.24 -4.90
C ARG A 27 2.55 -19.08 -6.08
N GLY A 28 2.89 -20.17 -6.77
CA GLY A 28 3.70 -20.15 -7.98
C GLY A 28 2.91 -19.65 -9.19
N ASP A 29 1.67 -20.10 -9.31
CA ASP A 29 0.79 -19.76 -10.44
C ASP A 29 0.39 -18.28 -10.47
N ASP A 30 0.19 -17.63 -9.33
CA ASP A 30 -0.10 -16.18 -9.31
C ASP A 30 1.12 -15.32 -9.68
N LYS A 31 2.34 -15.83 -9.48
CA LYS A 31 3.57 -15.18 -9.96
C LYS A 31 3.77 -15.44 -11.45
N ALA A 32 3.54 -16.68 -11.90
CA ALA A 32 3.66 -17.07 -13.30
C ALA A 32 2.59 -16.39 -14.17
N ARG A 33 1.34 -16.31 -13.71
CA ARG A 33 0.24 -15.63 -14.40
C ARG A 33 0.45 -14.11 -14.44
N ARG A 34 1.04 -13.49 -13.41
CA ARG A 34 1.51 -12.09 -13.47
C ARG A 34 2.64 -11.93 -14.50
N ALA A 35 3.58 -12.87 -14.56
CA ALA A 35 4.67 -12.84 -15.52
C ALA A 35 4.19 -13.07 -16.97
N GLU A 36 3.22 -13.96 -17.20
CA GLU A 36 2.62 -14.20 -18.52
C GLU A 36 1.69 -13.06 -18.96
N ALA A 37 0.95 -12.45 -18.03
CA ALA A 37 0.19 -11.23 -18.31
C ALA A 37 1.12 -10.06 -18.67
N ALA A 38 2.28 -9.96 -18.01
CA ALA A 38 3.32 -8.99 -18.35
C ALA A 38 4.04 -9.31 -19.69
N ALA A 39 4.19 -10.59 -20.04
CA ALA A 39 4.85 -11.02 -21.28
C ALA A 39 3.96 -10.91 -22.54
N THR A 40 2.63 -10.87 -22.38
CA THR A 40 1.68 -10.71 -23.51
C THR A 40 1.43 -9.23 -23.85
N ALA A 41 1.88 -8.30 -23.01
CA ALA A 41 1.79 -6.86 -23.24
C ALA A 41 3.12 -6.28 -23.78
N THR A 42 3.70 -6.90 -24.81
CA THR A 42 4.86 -6.32 -25.51
C THR A 42 4.38 -5.36 -26.60
N THR A 43 3.80 -4.22 -26.18
CA THR A 43 3.79 -3.02 -27.02
C THR A 43 5.08 -2.28 -26.74
N THR A 44 6.03 -2.34 -27.68
CA THR A 44 7.21 -1.49 -27.75
C THR A 44 6.78 -0.04 -28.04
N GLY A 45 6.16 0.60 -27.06
CA GLY A 45 6.01 2.04 -26.97
C GLY A 45 7.03 2.52 -25.93
N ALA A 46 7.86 3.48 -26.28
CA ALA A 46 8.67 4.17 -25.29
C ALA A 46 7.74 4.67 -24.17
N THR A 47 7.80 4.06 -22.99
CA THR A 47 6.97 4.45 -21.86
C THR A 47 7.40 5.85 -21.46
N SER A 48 6.53 6.83 -21.74
CA SER A 48 6.72 8.22 -21.33
C SER A 48 7.16 8.26 -19.87
N PRO A 49 8.09 9.14 -19.44
CA PRO A 49 8.53 9.19 -18.03
C PRO A 49 7.40 9.40 -17.01
N TYR A 50 6.19 9.70 -17.48
CA TYR A 50 4.96 9.87 -16.70
C TYR A 50 3.96 8.71 -16.81
N ASP A 51 4.34 7.61 -17.45
CA ASP A 51 3.51 6.40 -17.53
C ASP A 51 3.63 5.66 -16.19
N LEU A 52 2.74 6.05 -15.26
CA LEU A 52 2.59 5.49 -13.92
C LEU A 52 1.25 4.76 -13.85
N THR A 53 1.24 3.60 -13.21
CA THR A 53 0.03 2.77 -13.08
C THR A 53 -0.41 2.71 -11.62
N GLU A 54 -1.59 3.22 -11.30
CA GLU A 54 -2.14 3.11 -9.95
C GLU A 54 -2.54 1.65 -9.67
N LEU A 55 -2.09 1.12 -8.54
CA LEU A 55 -2.45 -0.19 -8.05
C LEU A 55 -3.97 -0.27 -7.79
N PRO A 56 -4.58 -1.46 -7.86
CA PRO A 56 -5.99 -1.62 -7.53
C PRO A 56 -6.26 -1.25 -6.07
N VAL A 57 -7.46 -0.75 -5.76
CA VAL A 57 -7.86 -0.26 -4.41
C VAL A 57 -7.65 -1.28 -3.29
N GLY A 58 -7.73 -2.59 -3.59
CA GLY A 58 -7.48 -3.67 -2.63
C GLY A 58 -6.03 -4.17 -2.58
N ALA A 59 -5.09 -3.51 -3.26
CA ALA A 59 -3.68 -3.81 -3.12
C ALA A 59 -3.22 -3.63 -1.66
N ASP A 60 -2.32 -4.51 -1.23
CA ASP A 60 -1.77 -4.48 0.11
C ASP A 60 -1.10 -3.12 0.38
N ARG A 61 -1.38 -2.52 1.53
CA ARG A 61 -0.77 -1.26 1.93
C ARG A 61 0.72 -1.43 2.18
N ASP A 62 1.18 -2.62 2.56
CA ASP A 62 2.58 -2.87 2.91
C ASP A 62 3.54 -2.67 1.72
N VAL A 63 3.02 -2.61 0.48
CA VAL A 63 3.81 -2.28 -0.73
C VAL A 63 4.46 -0.89 -0.66
N VAL A 64 3.99 0.00 0.21
CA VAL A 64 4.63 1.31 0.42
C VAL A 64 6.09 1.20 0.91
N ASP A 65 6.48 0.07 1.50
CA ASP A 65 7.85 -0.19 1.96
C ASP A 65 8.87 -0.17 0.80
N ASP A 66 8.42 -0.58 -0.39
CA ASP A 66 9.22 -0.65 -1.60
C ASP A 66 9.32 0.69 -2.34
N ALA A 67 8.64 1.74 -1.86
CA ALA A 67 8.58 3.02 -2.55
C ALA A 67 9.97 3.58 -2.87
N ALA A 68 10.19 3.99 -4.12
CA ALA A 68 11.38 4.72 -4.55
C ALA A 68 11.25 6.23 -4.26
N PHE A 69 10.01 6.72 -4.21
CA PHE A 69 9.69 8.13 -4.08
C PHE A 69 8.31 8.32 -3.43
N VAL A 70 8.18 9.39 -2.66
CA VAL A 70 6.92 9.80 -2.01
C VAL A 70 6.55 11.19 -2.53
N SER A 71 5.32 11.34 -3.01
CA SER A 71 4.74 12.60 -3.47
C SER A 71 3.59 12.99 -2.56
N ILE A 72 3.58 14.21 -2.04
CA ILE A 72 2.46 14.76 -1.26
C ILE A 72 1.85 15.90 -2.06
N PHE A 73 0.57 15.78 -2.37
CA PHE A 73 -0.19 16.83 -3.06
C PHE A 73 -1.10 17.51 -2.04
N THR A 74 -0.88 18.79 -1.76
CA THR A 74 -1.60 19.56 -0.74
C THR A 74 -1.60 21.05 -1.10
N PRO A 75 -2.58 21.86 -0.65
CA PRO A 75 -2.49 23.30 -0.75
C PRO A 75 -1.23 23.84 -0.05
N ASP A 76 -0.55 24.79 -0.69
CA ASP A 76 0.52 25.59 -0.09
C ASP A 76 -0.05 26.73 0.78
N ASP A 77 0.82 27.54 1.40
CA ASP A 77 0.42 28.65 2.26
C ASP A 77 -0.43 29.73 1.54
N SER A 78 -0.41 29.75 0.20
CA SER A 78 -1.24 30.62 -0.63
C SER A 78 -2.58 29.99 -1.04
N GLY A 79 -2.84 28.76 -0.59
CA GLY A 79 -4.01 27.97 -0.95
C GLY A 79 -3.89 27.30 -2.33
N ARG A 80 -2.72 27.31 -2.97
CA ARG A 80 -2.52 26.70 -4.27
C ARG A 80 -2.07 25.26 -4.12
N LEU A 81 -2.77 24.34 -4.78
CA LEU A 81 -2.42 22.93 -4.81
C LEU A 81 -1.01 22.72 -5.39
N THR A 82 -0.14 22.12 -4.59
CA THR A 82 1.28 21.93 -4.88
C THR A 82 1.68 20.48 -4.60
N SER A 83 2.56 19.94 -5.45
CA SER A 83 3.13 18.60 -5.26
C SER A 83 4.54 18.70 -4.69
N TYR A 84 4.76 18.03 -3.56
CA TYR A 84 6.02 17.97 -2.83
C TYR A 84 6.60 16.57 -2.95
N GLY A 85 7.78 16.49 -3.56
CA GLY A 85 8.46 15.23 -3.87
C GLY A 85 9.63 14.94 -2.94
N ILE A 86 9.70 13.72 -2.40
CA ILE A 86 10.77 13.30 -1.50
C ILE A 86 11.27 11.92 -1.89
N SER A 87 12.59 11.79 -2.02
CA SER A 87 13.22 10.47 -2.20
C SER A 87 13.02 9.59 -0.97
N SER A 88 12.64 8.34 -1.16
CA SER A 88 12.41 7.39 -0.06
C SER A 88 13.65 7.09 0.79
N GLY A 89 14.85 7.40 0.28
CA GLY A 89 16.09 7.28 1.04
C GLY A 89 16.19 8.24 2.24
N LEU A 90 15.44 9.34 2.22
CA LEU A 90 15.50 10.38 3.24
C LEU A 90 14.78 9.95 4.54
N PRO A 91 15.27 10.38 5.72
CA PRO A 91 14.68 10.00 7.01
C PRO A 91 13.18 10.31 7.13
N THR A 92 12.75 11.47 6.63
CA THR A 92 11.34 11.89 6.66
C THR A 92 10.46 10.96 5.82
N ALA A 93 10.90 10.59 4.62
CA ALA A 93 10.16 9.66 3.77
C ALA A 93 10.05 8.26 4.39
N LYS A 94 11.13 7.74 4.99
CA LYS A 94 11.11 6.46 5.72
C LYS A 94 10.10 6.47 6.88
N ARG A 95 10.03 7.57 7.62
CA ARG A 95 9.06 7.73 8.70
C ARG A 95 7.62 7.80 8.19
N LEU A 96 7.37 8.48 7.07
CA LEU A 96 6.06 8.49 6.42
C LEU A 96 5.64 7.09 5.95
N ILE A 97 6.55 6.36 5.28
CA ILE A 97 6.34 4.97 4.86
C ILE A 97 5.95 4.10 6.06
N GLU A 98 6.73 4.16 7.14
CA GLU A 98 6.45 3.41 8.37
C GLU A 98 5.12 3.80 9.03
N ALA A 99 4.79 5.09 9.06
CA ALA A 99 3.54 5.58 9.64
C ALA A 99 2.32 5.09 8.86
N VAL A 100 2.39 5.08 7.52
CA VAL A 100 1.33 4.52 6.67
C VAL A 100 1.24 3.01 6.84
N LYS A 101 2.37 2.29 6.81
CA LYS A 101 2.43 0.83 6.97
C LYS A 101 1.84 0.36 8.30
N LYS A 102 2.11 1.09 9.38
CA LYS A 102 1.63 0.78 10.74
C LYS A 102 0.30 1.44 11.10
N ALA A 103 -0.36 2.13 10.17
CA ALA A 103 -1.59 2.84 10.48
C ALA A 103 -2.70 1.87 10.92
N ASP A 104 -3.39 2.20 12.00
CA ASP A 104 -4.47 1.38 12.53
C ASP A 104 -5.72 1.56 11.68
N LYS A 105 -6.41 0.46 11.35
CA LYS A 105 -7.67 0.54 10.61
C LYS A 105 -8.74 1.15 11.50
N VAL A 106 -9.45 2.13 10.97
CA VAL A 106 -10.57 2.80 11.64
C VAL A 106 -11.87 2.06 11.30
N ASP A 107 -12.75 1.91 12.29
CA ASP A 107 -14.08 1.37 12.05
C ASP A 107 -14.85 2.26 11.06
N PRO A 108 -15.62 1.69 10.10
CA PRO A 108 -16.36 2.47 9.12
C PRO A 108 -17.32 3.51 9.72
N ASP A 109 -17.99 3.22 10.84
CA ASP A 109 -18.95 4.14 11.46
C ASP A 109 -18.24 5.31 12.14
N ASP A 110 -17.10 5.02 12.79
CA ASP A 110 -16.22 6.04 13.37
C ASP A 110 -15.62 6.93 12.28
N ALA A 111 -15.16 6.33 11.18
CA ALA A 111 -14.62 7.05 10.04
C ALA A 111 -15.68 7.94 9.38
N ALA A 112 -16.90 7.44 9.17
CA ALA A 112 -18.01 8.22 8.62
C ALA A 112 -18.35 9.42 9.52
N THR A 113 -18.38 9.21 10.83
CA THR A 113 -18.63 10.26 11.82
C THR A 113 -17.52 11.32 11.82
N ALA A 114 -16.26 10.90 11.77
CA ALA A 114 -15.12 11.81 11.80
C ALA A 114 -14.94 12.62 10.50
N LEU A 115 -15.15 11.98 9.35
CA LEU A 115 -14.95 12.60 8.04
C LEU A 115 -16.18 13.40 7.58
N GLY A 116 -17.38 13.06 8.05
CA GLY A 116 -18.59 13.84 7.82
C GLY A 116 -18.94 14.07 6.34
N GLY A 117 -18.56 13.13 5.46
CA GLY A 117 -18.77 13.24 4.01
C GLY A 117 -17.86 14.22 3.29
N ARG A 118 -16.83 14.77 3.96
CA ARG A 118 -15.84 15.66 3.33
C ARG A 118 -14.96 14.88 2.36
N ALA A 119 -14.65 15.51 1.23
CA ALA A 119 -13.59 15.01 0.36
C ALA A 119 -12.23 15.42 0.94
N ALA A 120 -11.21 14.56 0.74
CA ALA A 120 -9.83 14.94 1.03
C ALA A 120 -9.36 16.03 0.05
N GLU A 121 -8.72 17.07 0.57
CA GLU A 121 -8.10 18.14 -0.24
C GLU A 121 -6.65 17.81 -0.61
N SER A 122 -6.12 16.71 -0.10
CA SER A 122 -4.71 16.35 -0.21
C SER A 122 -4.55 14.85 -0.45
N THR A 123 -3.43 14.46 -1.04
CA THR A 123 -3.07 13.05 -1.26
C THR A 123 -1.61 12.78 -0.94
N ILE A 124 -1.30 11.54 -0.59
CA ILE A 124 0.06 11.00 -0.55
C ILE A 124 0.14 9.84 -1.54
N THR A 125 1.10 9.90 -2.43
CA THR A 125 1.35 8.91 -3.47
C THR A 125 2.74 8.32 -3.28
N PHE A 126 2.81 7.00 -3.15
CA PHE A 126 4.05 6.25 -3.10
C PHE A 126 4.31 5.67 -4.49
N VAL A 127 5.44 6.02 -5.09
CA VAL A 127 5.86 5.54 -6.41
C VAL A 127 6.82 4.37 -6.23
N LEU A 128 6.44 3.21 -6.74
CA LEU A 128 7.20 1.98 -6.66
C LEU A 128 8.28 1.89 -7.76
N PRO A 129 9.31 1.05 -7.61
CA PRO A 129 10.40 0.95 -8.59
C PRO A 129 9.94 0.44 -9.96
N ASN A 130 8.86 -0.33 -9.99
CA ASN A 130 8.23 -0.84 -11.21
C ASN A 130 7.27 0.17 -11.86
N ARG A 131 7.27 1.43 -11.41
CA ARG A 131 6.42 2.52 -11.92
C ARG A 131 4.93 2.36 -11.60
N GLU A 132 4.61 1.47 -10.69
CA GLU A 132 3.28 1.45 -10.07
C GLU A 132 3.19 2.51 -8.98
N THR A 133 1.98 2.97 -8.68
CA THR A 133 1.71 3.89 -7.59
C THR A 133 0.67 3.34 -6.64
N ILE A 134 0.78 3.75 -5.38
CA ILE A 134 -0.31 3.62 -4.42
C ILE A 134 -0.61 4.99 -3.82
N THR A 135 -1.84 5.44 -4.02
CA THR A 135 -2.29 6.77 -3.60
C THR A 135 -3.32 6.66 -2.48
N PHE A 136 -3.13 7.48 -1.44
CA PHE A 136 -4.06 7.65 -0.34
C PHE A 136 -4.59 9.08 -0.30
N ALA A 137 -5.89 9.21 -0.07
CA ALA A 137 -6.50 10.46 0.33
C ALA A 137 -5.99 10.84 1.73
N LEU A 138 -5.61 12.11 1.91
CA LEU A 138 -5.13 12.65 3.19
C LEU A 138 -6.19 13.55 3.81
N TYR A 139 -6.56 13.22 5.04
CA TYR A 139 -7.43 14.02 5.90
C TYR A 139 -6.59 14.58 7.04
N LEU A 140 -5.83 15.64 6.75
CA LEU A 140 -4.80 16.17 7.64
C LEU A 140 -5.38 16.67 8.98
N ASP A 141 -6.55 17.32 8.95
CA ASP A 141 -7.25 17.78 10.16
C ASP A 141 -7.63 16.63 11.10
N GLN A 142 -7.96 15.47 10.53
CA GLN A 142 -8.35 14.27 11.28
C GLN A 142 -7.15 13.35 11.57
N GLY A 143 -6.00 13.61 10.95
CA GLY A 143 -4.84 12.72 11.00
C GLY A 143 -5.14 11.33 10.42
N MET A 144 -5.93 11.27 9.36
CA MET A 144 -6.36 10.00 8.73
C MET A 144 -5.93 9.93 7.27
N ILE A 145 -5.82 8.69 6.79
CA ILE A 145 -5.63 8.38 5.38
C ILE A 145 -6.74 7.44 4.91
N ALA A 146 -7.14 7.54 3.64
CA ALA A 146 -8.14 6.65 3.08
C ALA A 146 -7.78 6.17 1.69
N ARG A 147 -8.28 5.00 1.33
CA ARG A 147 -8.17 4.42 -0.01
C ARG A 147 -9.40 3.56 -0.28
N GLY A 148 -10.18 3.96 -1.29
CA GLY A 148 -11.50 3.37 -1.51
C GLY A 148 -12.41 3.60 -0.30
N VAL A 149 -12.93 2.51 0.28
CA VAL A 149 -13.81 2.53 1.46
C VAL A 149 -13.07 2.37 2.78
N GLU A 150 -11.76 2.10 2.73
CA GLU A 150 -10.98 1.84 3.91
C GLU A 150 -10.29 3.11 4.41
N VAL A 151 -10.33 3.29 5.73
CA VAL A 151 -9.76 4.44 6.43
C VAL A 151 -8.81 3.93 7.51
N TRP A 152 -7.67 4.60 7.63
CA TRP A 152 -6.67 4.29 8.63
C TRP A 152 -6.22 5.55 9.35
N LYS A 153 -5.76 5.37 10.57
CA LYS A 153 -5.18 6.40 11.41
C LYS A 153 -3.70 6.09 11.60
N PRO A 154 -2.81 6.76 10.86
CA PRO A 154 -1.39 6.76 11.17
C PRO A 154 -1.13 7.29 12.59
N GLY A 155 0.06 7.01 13.14
CA GLY A 155 0.46 7.49 14.47
C GLY A 155 0.30 9.01 14.65
N SER A 156 0.28 9.46 15.91
CA SER A 156 0.00 10.87 16.28
C SER A 156 0.97 11.89 15.71
N ASP A 157 2.16 11.47 15.27
CA ASP A 157 3.18 12.31 14.64
C ASP A 157 3.00 12.47 13.13
N PHE A 158 2.06 11.76 12.49
CA PHE A 158 1.92 11.74 11.03
C PHE A 158 1.70 13.11 10.40
N VAL A 159 0.84 13.96 10.99
CA VAL A 159 0.59 15.32 10.47
C VAL A 159 1.86 16.17 10.54
N ALA A 160 2.64 16.03 11.61
CA ALA A 160 3.92 16.71 11.74
C ALA A 160 4.94 16.20 10.71
N LEU A 161 4.97 14.88 10.44
CA LEU A 161 5.81 14.30 9.40
C LEU A 161 5.46 14.82 8.00
N VAL A 162 4.16 14.96 7.69
CA VAL A 162 3.70 15.59 6.45
C VAL A 162 4.16 17.05 6.38
N GLY A 163 4.04 17.80 7.48
CA GLY A 163 4.55 19.17 7.58
C GLY A 163 6.07 19.26 7.31
N THR A 164 6.87 18.42 7.95
CA THR A 164 8.32 18.37 7.70
C THR A 164 8.64 18.01 6.24
N ALA A 165 7.84 17.11 5.65
CA ALA A 165 8.01 16.70 4.27
C ALA A 165 7.79 17.87 3.28
N ILE A 166 6.75 18.68 3.49
CA ILE A 166 6.41 19.76 2.55
C ILE A 166 7.25 21.03 2.74
N SER A 167 7.85 21.23 3.93
CA SER A 167 8.75 22.37 4.19
C SER A 167 10.15 22.22 3.55
N GLY A 168 10.49 21.03 3.06
CA GLY A 168 11.82 20.72 2.51
C GLY A 168 12.88 20.44 3.59
N PRO A 169 14.09 19.99 3.19
CA PRO A 169 15.20 19.82 4.12
C PRO A 169 15.66 21.18 4.66
N GLU A 170 15.88 21.28 5.98
CA GLU A 170 16.69 22.36 6.59
C GLU A 170 18.16 22.28 6.14
#